data_AF-A0A2W6WGE2-F1
#
_entry.id   AF-A0A2W6WGE2-F1
#
_cell.length_a   1.000
_cell.length_b   1.000
_cell.length_c   1.000
_cell.angle_alpha   90.00
_cell.angle_beta   90.00
_cell.angle_gamma   90.00
#
_symmetry.space_group_name_H-M   'P 1'
#
loop_
_entity.id
_entity.type
_entity.pdbx_description
1 polymer ?
#
loop_
_entity_poly.entity_id
_entity_poly.type
_entity_poly.pdbx_seq_one_letter_code
_entity_poly.pdbx_strand_id
1 'polypeptide(L)'
;MIHGEMIRAALALLLLSAAPAGAQTATPAAPPLSESERAERIAAASELISDSGMADIMDKMTPGIIQQILPTLAKANNGREAEIQAILSDELGKAMKVATPAIIAHSQQMYAENFTAAEMREMLAFNRSATGRKVLKLLPDLQLKMMAYGRDAGQAAVAAALPRILDRLKAANLNVPTTS
;
A
#
# COMPACT_ATOMS: atom_id res chain seq x y z
N MET A 1 15.49 23.65 35.31
CA MET A 1 15.63 23.25 36.72
C MET A 1 14.24 22.84 37.20
N ILE A 2 13.97 21.53 37.26
CA ILE A 2 13.64 20.79 38.51
C ILE A 2 12.14 20.88 38.86
N HIS A 3 11.37 19.87 38.46
CA HIS A 3 10.84 18.75 39.27
C HIS A 3 9.67 19.13 40.19
N GLY A 4 8.57 18.39 40.03
CA GLY A 4 7.41 18.34 40.92
C GLY A 4 6.61 17.09 40.56
N GLU A 5 7.07 15.88 40.85
CA GLU A 5 6.93 15.25 42.18
C GLU A 5 5.49 15.37 42.70
N MET A 6 4.56 14.61 42.12
CA MET A 6 3.41 14.12 42.87
C MET A 6 3.66 12.64 43.21
N ILE A 7 4.52 12.49 44.21
CA ILE A 7 4.75 11.28 44.99
C ILE A 7 3.51 11.02 45.86
N ARG A 8 2.93 9.83 45.64
CA ARG A 8 2.62 8.78 46.63
C ARG A 8 2.09 9.21 48.01
N ALA A 9 0.87 8.76 48.33
CA ALA A 9 0.51 8.06 49.58
C ALA A 9 -0.93 7.54 49.42
N ALA A 10 -1.14 6.26 49.13
CA ALA A 10 -1.24 5.15 50.09
C ALA A 10 -2.53 5.23 50.94
N LEU A 11 -3.49 4.33 50.70
CA LEU A 11 -3.74 3.12 51.50
C LEU A 11 -5.23 2.71 51.42
N ALA A 12 -5.46 1.39 51.48
CA ALA A 12 -6.73 0.71 51.78
C ALA A 12 -7.71 0.45 50.62
N LEU A 13 -7.52 -0.66 49.91
CA LEU A 13 -8.32 -1.86 50.15
C LEU A 13 -7.67 -3.09 49.50
N LEU A 14 -6.94 -3.83 50.31
CA LEU A 14 -6.55 -5.22 50.04
C LEU A 14 -7.81 -6.09 50.21
N LEU A 15 -8.46 -6.42 49.10
CA LEU A 15 -9.36 -7.57 49.03
C LEU A 15 -8.72 -8.62 48.12
N LEU A 16 -8.35 -9.72 48.77
CA LEU A 16 -7.93 -11.00 48.21
C LEU A 16 -8.72 -11.36 46.94
N SER A 17 -8.05 -11.35 45.80
CA SER A 17 -8.44 -12.11 44.61
C SER A 17 -7.20 -12.86 44.13
N ALA A 18 -6.99 -14.05 44.69
CA ALA A 18 -6.07 -15.02 44.14
C ALA A 18 -6.69 -15.55 42.82
N ALA A 19 -6.42 -14.87 41.71
CA ALA A 19 -6.69 -15.42 40.39
C ALA A 19 -5.49 -16.31 39.98
N PRO A 20 -5.70 -17.58 39.58
CA PRO A 20 -4.62 -18.44 39.14
C PRO A 20 -3.98 -17.83 37.88
N ALA A 21 -2.75 -17.35 38.03
CA ALA A 21 -1.84 -17.09 36.93
C ALA A 21 -1.43 -18.43 36.31
N GLY A 22 -2.25 -18.95 35.39
CA GLY A 22 -1.99 -20.25 34.78
C GLY A 22 -3.10 -20.73 33.87
N ALA A 23 -3.30 -20.05 32.73
CA ALA A 23 -3.88 -20.64 31.51
C ALA A 23 -3.90 -19.57 30.40
N GLN A 24 -2.73 -19.22 29.86
CA GLN A 24 -2.69 -18.83 28.45
C GLN A 24 -2.95 -20.13 27.68
N THR A 25 -4.22 -20.46 27.46
CA THR A 25 -4.61 -21.49 26.50
C THR A 25 -4.08 -21.04 25.15
N ALA A 26 -2.98 -21.67 24.69
CA ALA A 26 -2.53 -21.55 23.32
C ALA A 26 -3.72 -21.86 22.42
N THR A 27 -4.12 -20.90 21.60
CA THR A 27 -5.16 -21.12 20.58
C THR A 27 -4.73 -22.34 19.77
N PRO A 28 -5.56 -23.40 19.68
CA PRO A 28 -5.22 -24.58 18.90
C PRO A 28 -4.88 -24.14 17.47
N ALA A 29 -3.69 -24.51 16.99
CA ALA A 29 -3.33 -24.29 15.60
C ALA A 29 -4.37 -25.00 14.72
N ALA A 30 -4.91 -24.27 13.74
CA ALA A 30 -5.84 -24.87 12.79
C ALA A 30 -5.19 -26.09 12.11
N PRO A 31 -5.93 -27.20 11.93
CA PRO A 31 -5.40 -28.37 11.27
C PRO A 31 -4.89 -28.03 9.86
N PRO A 32 -3.81 -28.68 9.39
CA PRO A 32 -3.27 -28.43 8.08
C PRO A 32 -4.30 -28.81 7.00
N LEU A 33 -4.37 -27.99 5.96
CA LEU A 33 -5.26 -28.21 4.82
C LEU A 33 -4.92 -29.52 4.11
N SER A 34 -5.96 -30.24 3.69
CA SER A 34 -5.81 -31.37 2.79
C SER A 34 -5.26 -30.93 1.42
N GLU A 35 -4.65 -31.87 0.70
CA GLU A 35 -4.14 -31.61 -0.65
C GLU A 35 -5.24 -31.16 -1.61
N SER A 36 -6.44 -31.73 -1.48
CA SER A 36 -7.61 -31.35 -2.26
C SER A 36 -8.03 -29.91 -2.02
N GLU A 37 -8.08 -29.48 -0.76
CA GLU A 37 -8.43 -28.10 -0.40
C GLU A 37 -7.38 -27.11 -0.92
N ARG A 38 -6.09 -27.47 -0.82
CA ARG A 38 -5.01 -26.64 -1.36
C ARG A 38 -5.15 -26.47 -2.88
N ALA A 39 -5.39 -27.56 -3.61
CA ALA A 39 -5.57 -27.53 -5.05
C ALA A 39 -6.79 -26.67 -5.45
N GLU A 40 -7.90 -26.78 -4.72
CA GLU A 40 -9.10 -26.00 -4.98
C GLU A 40 -8.88 -24.49 -4.76
N ARG A 41 -8.15 -24.12 -3.70
CA ARG A 41 -7.79 -22.72 -3.43
C ARG A 41 -6.91 -22.15 -4.55
N ILE A 42 -5.91 -22.91 -5.01
CA ILE A 42 -5.03 -22.48 -6.11
C ILE A 42 -5.83 -22.28 -7.41
N ALA A 43 -6.75 -23.19 -7.72
CA ALA A 43 -7.60 -23.07 -8.91
C ALA A 43 -8.50 -21.83 -8.85
N ALA A 44 -9.18 -21.61 -7.70
CA ALA A 44 -10.04 -20.44 -7.51
C ALA A 44 -9.26 -19.12 -7.54
N ALA A 45 -8.06 -19.07 -6.94
CA ALA A 45 -7.18 -17.91 -7.02
C ALA A 45 -6.74 -17.63 -8.46
N SER A 46 -6.43 -18.68 -9.22
CA SER A 46 -6.02 -18.57 -10.62
C SER A 46 -7.11 -17.94 -11.48
N GLU A 47 -8.36 -18.37 -11.30
CA GLU A 47 -9.51 -17.79 -11.99
C GLU A 47 -9.72 -16.32 -11.56
N LEU A 48 -9.73 -16.04 -10.26
CA LEU A 48 -9.94 -14.70 -9.72
C LEU A 48 -8.90 -13.69 -10.22
N ILE A 49 -7.62 -14.02 -10.16
CA ILE A 49 -6.54 -13.12 -10.60
C ILE A 49 -6.59 -12.90 -12.12
N SER A 50 -6.92 -13.94 -12.89
CA SER A 50 -7.06 -13.81 -14.35
C SER A 50 -8.23 -12.90 -14.73
N ASP A 51 -9.33 -12.93 -13.97
CA ASP A 51 -10.52 -12.08 -14.19
C ASP A 51 -10.34 -10.64 -13.66
N SER A 52 -9.36 -10.41 -12.77
CA SER A 52 -9.15 -9.11 -12.10
C SER A 52 -8.60 -8.00 -13.00
N GLY A 53 -8.07 -8.32 -14.19
CA GLY A 53 -7.40 -7.35 -15.06
C GLY A 53 -5.98 -6.96 -14.60
N MET A 54 -5.35 -7.76 -13.74
CA MET A 54 -4.01 -7.50 -13.21
C MET A 54 -2.96 -7.30 -14.31
N ALA A 55 -3.03 -8.07 -15.41
CA ALA A 55 -2.12 -7.91 -16.54
C ALA A 55 -2.22 -6.50 -17.16
N ASP A 56 -3.44 -6.02 -17.40
CA ASP A 56 -3.69 -4.67 -17.94
C ASP A 56 -3.21 -3.59 -16.97
N ILE A 57 -3.32 -3.81 -15.65
CA ILE A 57 -2.82 -2.88 -14.64
C ILE A 57 -1.29 -2.80 -14.73
N MET A 58 -0.59 -3.93 -14.83
CA MET A 58 0.87 -3.96 -14.96
C MET A 58 1.34 -3.23 -16.23
N ASP A 59 0.65 -3.44 -17.36
CA ASP A 59 0.96 -2.73 -18.60
C ASP A 59 0.78 -1.20 -18.44
N LYS A 60 -0.28 -0.76 -17.77
CA LYS A 60 -0.58 0.65 -17.50
C LYS A 60 0.38 1.31 -16.51
N MET A 61 1.14 0.55 -15.73
CA MET A 61 2.14 1.11 -14.82
C MET A 61 3.42 1.55 -15.56
N THR A 62 3.75 0.92 -16.68
CA THR A 62 4.99 1.17 -17.43
C THR A 62 5.21 2.66 -17.76
N PRO A 63 4.22 3.40 -18.31
CA PRO A 63 4.39 4.83 -18.58
C PRO A 63 4.71 5.66 -17.33
N GLY A 64 4.14 5.32 -16.18
CA GLY A 64 4.40 6.01 -14.91
C GLY A 64 5.86 5.86 -14.47
N ILE A 65 6.43 4.67 -14.64
CA ILE A 65 7.85 4.41 -14.34
C ILE A 65 8.76 5.20 -15.29
N ILE A 66 8.43 5.25 -16.57
CA ILE A 66 9.17 6.03 -17.57
C ILE A 66 9.18 7.52 -17.18
N GLN A 67 8.03 8.08 -16.80
CA GLN A 67 7.92 9.48 -16.38
C GLN A 67 8.78 9.79 -15.14
N GLN A 68 9.00 8.82 -14.26
CA GLN A 68 9.87 8.99 -13.09
C GLN A 68 11.36 8.99 -13.44
N ILE A 69 11.78 8.19 -14.44
CA ILE A 69 13.20 8.01 -14.79
C ILE A 69 13.67 9.03 -15.83
N LEU A 70 12.79 9.38 -16.78
CA LEU A 70 13.12 10.21 -17.94
C LEU A 70 13.81 11.54 -17.58
N PRO A 71 13.37 12.34 -16.59
CA PRO A 71 14.00 13.63 -16.28
C PRO A 71 15.48 13.50 -15.90
N THR A 72 15.83 12.44 -15.18
CA THR A 72 17.22 12.19 -14.74
C THR A 72 18.11 11.86 -15.93
N LEU A 73 17.64 11.01 -16.85
CA LEU A 73 18.40 10.63 -18.04
C LEU A 73 18.46 11.79 -19.06
N ALA A 74 17.35 12.53 -19.23
CA ALA A 74 17.28 13.71 -20.09
C ALA A 74 18.31 14.77 -19.68
N LYS A 75 18.42 15.07 -18.37
CA LYS A 75 19.39 16.03 -17.84
C LYS A 75 20.85 15.67 -18.18
N ALA A 76 21.17 14.38 -18.26
CA ALA A 76 22.49 13.91 -18.63
C ALA A 76 22.72 13.87 -20.16
N ASN A 77 21.66 14.00 -20.96
CA ASN A 77 21.64 13.76 -22.40
C ASN A 77 20.80 14.83 -23.11
N ASN A 78 21.24 16.10 -23.00
CA ASN A 78 20.53 17.26 -23.53
C ASN A 78 20.08 17.08 -24.99
N GLY A 79 18.78 17.26 -25.26
CA GLY A 79 18.21 17.24 -26.61
C GLY A 79 17.92 15.84 -27.18
N ARG A 80 18.07 14.78 -26.38
CA ARG A 80 17.80 13.38 -26.78
C ARG A 80 16.62 12.76 -26.04
N GLU A 81 15.73 13.57 -25.48
CA GLU A 81 14.62 13.14 -24.63
C GLU A 81 13.71 12.13 -25.34
N ALA A 82 13.36 12.39 -26.60
CA ALA A 82 12.52 11.49 -27.40
C ALA A 82 13.18 10.12 -27.65
N GLU A 83 14.49 10.10 -27.88
CA GLU A 83 15.25 8.87 -28.09
C GLU A 83 15.34 8.06 -26.79
N ILE A 84 15.64 8.72 -25.68
CA ILE A 84 15.66 8.09 -24.35
C ILE A 84 14.29 7.52 -24.00
N GLN A 85 13.22 8.29 -24.24
CA GLN A 85 11.86 7.83 -23.99
C GLN A 85 11.52 6.60 -24.84
N ALA A 86 11.93 6.56 -26.11
CA ALA A 86 11.72 5.41 -26.98
C ALA A 86 12.46 4.16 -26.47
N ILE A 87 13.74 4.31 -26.09
CA ILE A 87 14.55 3.22 -25.51
C ILE A 87 13.92 2.71 -24.21
N LEU A 88 13.55 3.62 -23.30
CA LEU A 88 12.90 3.25 -22.04
C LEU A 88 11.58 2.52 -22.27
N SER A 89 10.77 2.99 -23.23
CA SER A 89 9.47 2.36 -23.54
C SER A 89 9.65 0.93 -24.05
N ASP A 90 10.63 0.72 -24.93
CA ASP A 90 10.90 -0.59 -25.51
C ASP A 90 11.48 -1.57 -24.47
N GLU A 91 12.55 -1.18 -23.79
CA GLU A 91 13.24 -2.06 -22.83
C GLU A 91 12.40 -2.35 -21.59
N LEU A 92 11.73 -1.34 -21.05
CA LEU A 92 10.88 -1.54 -19.88
C LEU A 92 9.61 -2.32 -20.24
N GLY A 93 9.05 -2.09 -21.44
CA GLY A 93 7.92 -2.88 -21.94
C GLY A 93 8.27 -4.37 -22.09
N LYS A 94 9.46 -4.70 -22.62
CA LYS A 94 9.95 -6.09 -22.69
C LYS A 94 10.14 -6.67 -21.29
N ALA A 95 10.79 -5.94 -20.40
CA ALA A 95 11.04 -6.39 -19.02
C ALA A 95 9.74 -6.69 -18.27
N MET A 96 8.73 -5.81 -18.40
CA MET A 96 7.42 -6.00 -17.77
C MET A 96 6.67 -7.22 -18.32
N LYS A 97 6.72 -7.47 -19.63
CA LYS A 97 6.13 -8.67 -20.22
C LYS A 97 6.76 -9.96 -19.68
N VAL A 98 8.07 -9.97 -19.46
CA VAL A 98 8.78 -11.12 -18.88
C VAL A 98 8.43 -11.29 -17.39
N ALA A 99 8.29 -10.20 -16.64
CA ALA A 99 8.01 -10.24 -15.21
C ALA A 99 6.53 -10.58 -14.88
N THR A 100 5.59 -10.18 -15.74
CA THR A 100 4.15 -10.27 -15.47
C THR A 100 3.67 -11.68 -15.11
N PRO A 101 4.05 -12.77 -15.82
CA PRO A 101 3.64 -14.12 -15.44
C PRO A 101 4.06 -14.52 -14.02
N ALA A 102 5.29 -14.16 -13.61
CA ALA A 102 5.79 -14.46 -12.27
C ALA A 102 5.01 -13.68 -11.18
N ILE A 103 4.68 -12.41 -11.46
CA ILE A 103 3.88 -11.57 -10.56
C ILE A 103 2.46 -12.14 -10.40
N ILE A 104 1.84 -12.57 -11.51
CA ILE A 104 0.53 -13.22 -11.50
C ILE A 104 0.57 -14.51 -10.68
N ALA A 105 1.53 -15.39 -10.95
CA ALA A 105 1.66 -16.66 -10.22
C ALA A 105 1.85 -16.43 -8.71
N HIS A 106 2.70 -15.47 -8.33
CA HIS A 106 2.88 -15.12 -6.93
C HIS A 106 1.60 -14.56 -6.29
N SER A 107 0.86 -13.73 -7.03
CA SER A 107 -0.43 -13.20 -6.57
C SER A 107 -1.45 -14.31 -6.33
N GLN A 108 -1.51 -15.31 -7.23
CA GLN A 108 -2.39 -16.46 -7.08
C GLN A 108 -2.06 -17.26 -5.82
N GLN A 109 -0.77 -17.48 -5.53
CA GLN A 109 -0.34 -18.14 -4.30
C GLN A 109 -0.76 -17.35 -3.05
N MET A 110 -0.52 -16.04 -3.04
CA MET A 110 -0.92 -15.17 -1.93
C MET A 110 -2.43 -15.25 -1.68
N TYR A 111 -3.26 -15.23 -2.72
CA TYR A 111 -4.71 -15.37 -2.55
C TYR A 111 -5.09 -16.78 -2.05
N ALA A 112 -4.49 -17.83 -2.62
CA ALA A 112 -4.71 -19.20 -2.22
C ALA A 112 -4.22 -19.52 -0.80
N GLU A 113 -3.33 -18.71 -0.22
CA GLU A 113 -2.89 -18.83 1.17
C GLU A 113 -3.83 -18.11 2.15
N ASN A 114 -4.45 -17.00 1.72
CA ASN A 114 -5.21 -16.10 2.60
C ASN A 114 -6.74 -16.27 2.51
N PHE A 115 -7.26 -16.79 1.41
CA PHE A 115 -8.71 -16.94 1.19
C PHE A 115 -9.09 -18.39 0.90
N THR A 116 -10.27 -18.81 1.33
CA THR A 116 -10.86 -20.10 0.95
C THR A 116 -11.33 -20.07 -0.51
N ALA A 117 -11.51 -21.25 -1.10
CA ALA A 117 -12.05 -21.35 -2.46
C ALA A 117 -13.46 -20.75 -2.57
N ALA A 118 -14.28 -20.88 -1.52
CA ALA A 118 -15.63 -20.30 -1.47
C ALA A 118 -15.59 -18.77 -1.51
N GLU A 119 -14.77 -18.13 -0.66
CA GLU A 119 -14.63 -16.67 -0.63
C GLU A 119 -14.10 -16.12 -1.96
N MET A 120 -13.12 -16.79 -2.58
CA MET A 120 -12.60 -16.36 -3.89
C MET A 120 -13.65 -16.49 -4.99
N ARG A 121 -14.51 -17.51 -4.95
CA ARG A 121 -15.65 -17.64 -5.88
C ARG A 121 -16.69 -16.54 -5.68
N GLU A 122 -16.95 -16.12 -4.44
CA GLU A 122 -17.83 -14.98 -4.15
C GLU A 122 -17.25 -13.66 -4.68
N MET A 123 -15.94 -13.43 -4.48
CA MET A 123 -15.23 -12.28 -5.04
C MET A 123 -15.31 -12.27 -6.57
N LEU A 124 -15.12 -13.42 -7.20
CA LEU A 124 -15.23 -13.57 -8.65
C LEU A 124 -16.65 -13.28 -9.14
N ALA A 125 -17.67 -13.80 -8.46
CA ALA A 125 -19.07 -13.53 -8.78
C ALA A 125 -19.39 -12.03 -8.68
N PHE A 126 -18.87 -11.35 -7.64
CA PHE A 126 -18.97 -9.91 -7.52
C PHE A 126 -18.26 -9.19 -8.67
N ASN A 127 -17.00 -9.51 -8.95
CA ASN A 127 -16.20 -8.91 -10.03
C ASN A 127 -16.90 -9.01 -11.39
N ARG A 128 -17.55 -10.14 -11.68
CA ARG A 128 -18.30 -10.37 -12.91
C ARG A 128 -19.65 -9.65 -12.98
N SER A 129 -20.19 -9.16 -11.85
CA SER A 129 -21.41 -8.36 -11.83
C SER A 129 -21.23 -7.01 -12.54
N ALA A 130 -22.34 -6.36 -12.93
CA ALA A 130 -22.27 -5.03 -13.56
C ALA A 130 -21.60 -3.99 -12.65
N THR A 131 -21.89 -4.03 -11.35
CA THR A 131 -21.28 -3.15 -10.35
C THR A 131 -19.81 -3.49 -10.13
N GLY A 132 -19.46 -4.77 -9.99
CA GLY A 132 -18.07 -5.20 -9.80
C GLY A 132 -17.17 -4.80 -10.98
N ARG A 133 -17.60 -5.02 -12.23
CA ARG A 133 -16.87 -4.55 -13.42
C ARG A 133 -16.68 -3.03 -13.42
N LYS A 134 -17.70 -2.28 -12.99
CA LYS A 134 -17.60 -0.81 -12.85
C LYS A 134 -16.58 -0.43 -11.78
N VAL A 135 -16.55 -1.13 -10.64
CA VAL A 135 -15.56 -0.92 -9.58
C VAL A 135 -14.15 -1.21 -10.08
N LEU A 136 -13.91 -2.37 -10.68
CA LEU A 136 -12.59 -2.75 -11.22
C LEU A 136 -12.08 -1.72 -12.23
N LYS A 137 -12.97 -1.17 -13.07
CA LYS A 137 -12.61 -0.14 -14.05
C LYS A 137 -12.30 1.23 -13.43
N LEU A 138 -13.08 1.67 -12.42
CA LEU A 138 -13.01 3.04 -11.92
C LEU A 138 -12.09 3.22 -10.71
N LEU A 139 -11.87 2.16 -9.92
CA LEU A 139 -11.16 2.27 -8.65
C LEU A 139 -9.70 2.76 -8.80
N PRO A 140 -8.89 2.29 -9.78
CA PRO A 140 -7.53 2.80 -9.96
C PRO A 140 -7.49 4.31 -10.24
N ASP A 141 -8.36 4.79 -11.13
CA ASP A 141 -8.44 6.22 -11.48
C ASP A 141 -8.90 7.07 -10.29
N LEU A 142 -9.85 6.56 -9.50
CA LEU A 142 -10.31 7.23 -8.28
C LEU A 142 -9.18 7.32 -7.25
N GLN A 143 -8.42 6.24 -7.04
CA GLN A 143 -7.26 6.25 -6.14
C GLN A 143 -6.21 7.28 -6.57
N LEU A 144 -5.88 7.34 -7.86
CA LEU A 144 -4.94 8.34 -8.39
C LEU A 144 -5.42 9.78 -8.15
N LYS A 145 -6.71 10.05 -8.40
CA LYS A 145 -7.32 11.36 -8.16
C LYS A 145 -7.31 11.74 -6.68
N MET A 146 -7.63 10.80 -5.79
CA MET A 146 -7.58 11.02 -4.34
C MET A 146 -6.16 11.31 -3.85
N MET A 147 -5.16 10.59 -4.35
CA MET A 147 -3.76 10.84 -4.03
C MET A 147 -3.30 12.22 -4.52
N ALA A 148 -3.70 12.63 -5.73
CA ALA A 148 -3.40 13.96 -6.25
C ALA A 148 -4.02 15.06 -5.37
N TYR A 149 -5.31 14.94 -5.06
CA TYR A 149 -5.98 15.87 -4.15
C TYR A 149 -5.29 15.94 -2.77
N GLY A 150 -4.89 14.79 -2.21
CA GLY A 150 -4.19 14.74 -0.93
C GLY A 150 -2.85 15.48 -0.95
N ARG A 151 -2.08 15.37 -2.04
CA ARG A 151 -0.84 16.15 -2.22
C ARG A 151 -1.12 17.65 -2.26
N ASP A 152 -2.09 18.06 -3.06
CA ASP A 152 -2.43 19.49 -3.24
C ASP A 152 -2.95 20.10 -1.93
N ALA A 153 -3.84 19.39 -1.24
CA ALA A 153 -4.36 19.79 0.06
C ALA A 153 -3.24 19.87 1.12
N GLY A 154 -2.32 18.91 1.13
CA GLY A 154 -1.16 18.93 2.03
C GLY A 154 -0.23 20.12 1.77
N GLN A 155 0.06 20.43 0.51
CA GLN A 155 0.85 21.60 0.13
C GLN A 155 0.18 22.91 0.56
N ALA A 156 -1.13 23.03 0.32
CA ALA A 156 -1.90 24.20 0.75
C ALA A 156 -1.90 24.35 2.28
N ALA A 157 -2.06 23.25 3.02
CA ALA A 157 -2.00 23.25 4.48
C ALA A 157 -0.62 23.69 5.00
N VAL A 158 0.48 23.20 4.40
CA VAL A 158 1.84 23.63 4.73
C VAL A 158 2.02 25.12 4.43
N ALA A 159 1.61 25.60 3.26
CA ALA A 159 1.71 27.01 2.89
C ALA A 159 0.95 27.92 3.88
N ALA A 160 -0.25 27.51 4.29
CA ALA A 160 -1.06 28.24 5.29
C ALA A 160 -0.50 28.15 6.72
N ALA A 161 0.25 27.09 7.05
CA ALA A 161 0.85 26.91 8.37
C ALA A 161 2.22 27.59 8.48
N LEU A 162 2.96 27.70 7.38
CA LEU A 162 4.35 28.13 7.37
C LEU A 162 4.58 29.46 8.07
N PRO A 163 3.82 30.56 7.82
CA PRO A 163 4.04 31.82 8.53
C PRO A 163 3.98 31.67 10.06
N ARG A 164 2.97 30.96 10.56
CA ARG A 164 2.78 30.70 12.00
C ARG A 164 3.89 29.81 12.57
N ILE A 165 4.38 28.85 11.79
CA ILE A 165 5.53 28.02 12.18
C ILE A 165 6.77 28.90 12.33
N LEU A 166 7.07 29.77 11.36
CA LEU A 166 8.23 30.65 11.39
C LEU A 166 8.17 31.63 12.56
N ASP A 167 6.99 32.20 12.84
CA ASP A 167 6.80 33.11 14.00
C ASP A 167 7.09 32.39 15.33
N ARG A 168 6.64 31.14 15.47
CA ARG A 168 6.89 30.33 16.65
C ARG A 168 8.36 29.94 16.79
N LEU A 169 9.05 29.62 15.69
CA LEU A 169 10.48 29.33 15.71
C LEU A 169 11.29 30.57 16.14
N LYS A 170 10.97 31.74 15.58
CA LYS A 170 11.58 33.01 16.00
C LYS A 170 11.35 33.30 17.48
N ALA A 171 10.10 33.18 17.95
CA ALA A 171 9.75 33.40 19.36
C ALA A 171 10.47 32.43 20.31
N ALA A 172 10.85 31.25 19.83
CA ALA A 172 11.61 30.25 20.57
C ALA A 172 13.14 30.41 20.45
N ASN A 173 13.64 31.46 19.78
CA ASN A 173 15.06 31.66 19.45
C ASN A 173 15.68 30.48 18.66
N LEU A 174 14.88 29.82 17.82
CA LEU A 174 15.33 28.75 16.93
C LEU A 174 15.67 29.31 15.55
N ASN A 175 16.71 28.75 14.91
CA ASN A 175 17.13 29.16 13.57
C ASN A 175 16.02 28.95 12.53
N VAL A 176 15.85 29.93 11.65
CA VAL A 176 14.91 29.88 10.53
C VAL A 176 15.70 29.85 9.23
N PRO A 177 15.51 28.86 8.34
CA PRO A 177 16.18 28.83 7.05
C PRO A 177 15.79 30.07 6.23
N THR A 178 16.77 30.86 5.82
CA THR A 178 16.56 31.90 4.82
C THR A 178 16.54 31.22 3.45
N THR A 179 15.40 31.28 2.77
CA THR A 179 15.29 30.92 1.36
C THR A 179 16.13 31.90 0.54
N SER A 180 17.30 31.46 0.08
CA SER A 180 18.12 32.14 -0.94
C SER A 180 17.56 31.91 -2.34
#